data_AF-A0A2T0UIV1-F1
#
_entry.id   AF-A0A2T0UIV1-F1
#
_cell.length_a   1.000
_cell.length_b   1.000
_cell.length_c   1.000
_cell.angle_alpha   90.00
_cell.angle_beta   90.00
_cell.angle_gamma   90.00
#
_symmetry.space_group_name_H-M   'P 1'
#
loop_
_entity.id
_entity.type
_entity.pdbx_description
1 polymer ?
#
loop_
_entity_poly.entity_id
_entity_poly.type
_entity_poly.pdbx_seq_one_letter_code
_entity_poly.pdbx_strand_id
1 'polypeptide(L)'
;MAGMIPAALRDLIDDAALFPPGNAPLEAAVPAHRGYRQSWYEPLVGPLLIPQTRLAALDPGRTGLRIAVIVDGDPATVLDAVEALGPQVTVAHYESRRPLDDLAKHLAGKPVYAEIPLEEDAIEAVRPTGFTPKFRTGGLTADLFPAPEALAAAMHACRRRGMRFKLTAGLHRAVRHRDPVTGFEHHGFVNVLVAADAAAENDPDATAAVLASEDAADLAARAKRLLGRPRAL
;
A
#
# COMPACT_ATOMS: atom_id res chain seq x y z
N MET A 1 -28.21 5.65 10.22
CA MET A 1 -27.37 4.60 9.60
C MET A 1 -26.03 5.23 9.27
N ALA A 2 -24.93 4.72 9.83
CA ALA A 2 -23.61 5.15 9.37
C ALA A 2 -23.55 4.90 7.86
N GLY A 3 -23.30 5.95 7.07
CA GLY A 3 -23.27 5.85 5.62
C GLY A 3 -22.26 4.79 5.21
N MET A 4 -22.66 3.89 4.30
CA MET A 4 -21.77 2.89 3.73
C MET A 4 -20.48 3.56 3.25
N ILE A 5 -19.32 3.07 3.69
CA ILE A 5 -18.03 3.55 3.21
C ILE A 5 -18.00 3.47 1.68
N PRO A 6 -17.70 4.58 0.98
CA PRO A 6 -17.71 4.62 -0.47
C PRO A 6 -16.76 3.60 -1.11
N ALA A 7 -17.13 3.09 -2.30
CA ALA A 7 -16.41 2.01 -2.96
C ALA A 7 -14.94 2.37 -3.25
N ALA A 8 -14.65 3.64 -3.55
CA ALA A 8 -13.29 4.12 -3.78
C ALA A 8 -12.37 3.97 -2.55
N LEU A 9 -12.94 3.99 -1.35
CA LEU A 9 -12.17 3.98 -0.11
C LEU A 9 -12.04 2.59 0.51
N ARG A 10 -12.69 1.57 -0.07
CA ARG A 10 -12.61 0.21 0.48
C ARG A 10 -11.21 -0.36 0.33
N ASP A 11 -10.73 -1.06 1.37
CA ASP A 11 -9.37 -1.60 1.45
C ASP A 11 -8.29 -0.54 1.09
N LEU A 12 -8.50 0.72 1.49
CA LEU A 12 -7.58 1.82 1.17
C LEU A 12 -6.29 1.74 1.99
N ILE A 13 -6.41 1.33 3.25
CA ILE A 13 -5.30 1.38 4.21
C ILE A 13 -5.09 -0.03 4.76
N ASP A 14 -3.98 -0.65 4.39
CA ASP A 14 -3.52 -1.87 5.03
C ASP A 14 -2.97 -1.53 6.42
N ASP A 15 -3.21 -2.42 7.38
CA ASP A 15 -2.76 -2.21 8.75
C ASP A 15 -1.29 -2.61 8.86
N ALA A 16 -0.42 -1.59 8.89
CA ALA A 16 1.02 -1.74 8.99
C ALA A 16 1.55 -1.57 10.43
N ALA A 17 0.74 -1.85 11.46
CA ALA A 17 1.10 -1.60 12.86
C ALA A 17 2.44 -2.20 13.31
N LEU A 18 2.86 -3.32 12.72
CA LEU A 18 4.14 -3.99 13.05
C LEU A 18 5.38 -3.27 12.48
N PHE A 19 5.20 -2.26 11.63
CA PHE A 19 6.29 -1.59 10.92
C PHE A 19 6.51 -0.17 11.47
N PRO A 20 7.69 0.43 11.23
CA PRO A 20 7.94 1.81 11.63
C PRO A 20 6.87 2.78 11.07
N PRO A 21 6.49 3.81 11.85
CA PRO A 21 7.02 4.16 13.17
C PRO A 21 6.39 3.38 14.35
N GLY A 22 5.30 2.63 14.12
CA GLY A 22 4.52 1.99 15.18
C GLY A 22 5.21 0.81 15.86
N ASN A 23 5.81 -0.10 15.08
CA ASN A 23 6.55 -1.28 15.55
C ASN A 23 5.81 -2.09 16.63
N ALA A 24 4.48 -2.17 16.55
CA ALA A 24 3.67 -2.86 17.54
C ALA A 24 4.04 -4.35 17.58
N PRO A 25 4.09 -4.96 18.78
CA PRO A 25 4.26 -6.40 18.88
C PRO A 25 2.95 -7.11 18.49
N LEU A 26 3.02 -8.40 18.14
CA LEU A 26 1.90 -9.15 17.55
C LEU A 26 0.69 -9.21 18.50
N GLU A 27 0.96 -9.39 19.78
CA GLU A 27 -0.03 -9.44 20.86
C GLU A 27 -0.82 -8.13 21.04
N ALA A 28 -0.29 -7.01 20.58
CA ALA A 28 -0.98 -5.73 20.54
C ALA A 28 -1.64 -5.47 19.17
N ALA A 29 -0.93 -5.79 18.09
CA ALA A 29 -1.38 -5.54 16.72
C ALA A 29 -2.61 -6.38 16.34
N VAL A 30 -2.65 -7.67 16.69
CA VAL A 30 -3.76 -8.55 16.32
C VAL A 30 -5.08 -8.10 16.98
N PRO A 31 -5.15 -7.84 18.30
CA PRO A 31 -6.37 -7.31 18.91
C PRO A 31 -6.78 -5.93 18.38
N ALA A 32 -5.82 -5.02 18.17
CA ALA A 32 -6.09 -3.69 17.62
C ALA A 32 -6.70 -3.78 16.21
N HIS A 33 -6.09 -4.60 15.35
CA HIS A 33 -6.60 -4.87 14.00
C HIS A 33 -8.04 -5.38 14.04
N ARG A 34 -8.35 -6.31 14.94
CA ARG A 34 -9.71 -6.82 15.14
C ARG A 34 -10.68 -5.71 15.56
N GLY A 35 -10.26 -4.81 16.44
CA GLY A 35 -11.03 -3.63 16.81
C GLY A 35 -11.36 -2.74 15.60
N TYR A 36 -10.40 -2.51 14.70
CA TYR A 36 -10.63 -1.76 13.46
C TYR A 36 -11.63 -2.47 12.55
N ARG A 37 -11.55 -3.80 12.46
CA ARG A 37 -12.46 -4.64 11.66
C ARG A 37 -13.85 -4.82 12.31
N GLN A 38 -14.09 -4.25 13.49
CA GLN A 38 -15.39 -4.18 14.16
C GLN A 38 -15.93 -2.74 14.24
N SER A 39 -15.17 -1.78 13.71
CA SER A 39 -15.51 -0.36 13.75
C SER A 39 -16.38 0.05 12.55
N TRP A 40 -17.01 1.22 12.64
CA TRP A 40 -17.84 1.77 11.55
C TRP A 40 -17.08 1.99 10.24
N TYR A 41 -15.75 2.10 10.32
CA TYR A 41 -14.84 2.28 9.19
C TYR A 41 -14.16 0.99 8.72
N GLU A 42 -14.59 -0.18 9.20
CA GLU A 42 -14.05 -1.49 8.79
C GLU A 42 -13.80 -1.64 7.28
N PRO A 43 -14.68 -1.17 6.38
CA PRO A 43 -14.45 -1.33 4.96
C PRO A 43 -13.21 -0.59 4.44
N LEU A 44 -12.70 0.45 5.14
CA LEU A 44 -11.47 1.17 4.79
C LEU A 44 -10.21 0.33 5.03
N VAL A 45 -10.27 -0.62 5.95
CA VAL A 45 -9.12 -1.30 6.54
C VAL A 45 -8.85 -2.59 5.80
N GLY A 46 -7.70 -2.64 5.12
CA GLY A 46 -7.15 -3.80 4.44
C GLY A 46 -6.63 -4.88 5.41
N PRO A 47 -5.82 -5.84 4.94
CA PRO A 47 -5.23 -6.86 5.79
C PRO A 47 -4.23 -6.28 6.81
N LEU A 48 -3.96 -7.06 7.87
CA LEU A 48 -2.80 -6.84 8.75
C LEU A 48 -1.52 -7.30 8.04
N LEU A 49 -0.56 -6.40 7.90
CA LEU A 49 0.76 -6.72 7.33
C LEU A 49 1.60 -7.43 8.39
N ILE A 50 2.12 -8.62 8.05
CA ILE A 50 2.95 -9.42 8.95
C ILE A 50 4.26 -9.80 8.25
N PRO A 51 5.44 -9.57 8.87
CA PRO A 51 6.69 -10.07 8.33
C PRO A 51 6.69 -11.60 8.27
N GLN A 52 7.17 -12.17 7.17
CA GLN A 52 7.31 -13.62 6.97
C GLN A 52 8.05 -14.25 8.16
N THR A 53 9.12 -13.60 8.62
CA THR A 53 9.93 -14.07 9.76
C THR A 53 9.16 -14.17 11.08
N ARG A 54 7.98 -13.53 11.19
CA ARG A 54 7.14 -13.54 12.39
C ARG A 54 5.90 -14.43 12.29
N LEU A 55 5.68 -15.10 11.16
CA LEU A 55 4.50 -15.94 10.94
C LEU A 55 4.39 -17.09 11.95
N ALA A 56 5.51 -17.72 12.31
CA ALA A 56 5.51 -18.81 13.30
C ALA A 56 5.09 -18.38 14.71
N ALA A 57 5.22 -17.10 15.03
CA ALA A 57 4.82 -16.53 16.32
C ALA A 57 3.41 -15.91 16.29
N LEU A 58 2.71 -15.97 15.15
CA LEU A 58 1.37 -15.42 15.02
C LEU A 58 0.37 -16.28 15.79
N ASP A 59 -0.24 -15.70 16.82
CA ASP A 59 -1.48 -16.22 17.39
C ASP A 59 -2.67 -15.54 16.69
N PRO A 60 -3.38 -16.22 15.78
CA PRO A 60 -4.56 -15.65 15.15
C PRO A 60 -5.76 -15.57 16.12
N GLY A 61 -5.76 -16.23 17.27
CA GLY A 61 -6.92 -16.28 18.18
C GLY A 61 -8.03 -17.20 17.68
N ARG A 62 -9.30 -16.85 17.88
CA ARG A 62 -10.45 -17.77 17.66
C ARG A 62 -11.26 -17.53 16.38
N THR A 63 -11.08 -16.40 15.73
CA THR A 63 -11.88 -16.00 14.55
C THR A 63 -10.99 -15.70 13.37
N GLY A 64 -11.56 -15.63 12.16
CA GLY A 64 -10.80 -15.34 10.95
C GLY A 64 -9.89 -14.11 11.08
N LEU A 65 -8.65 -14.23 10.62
CA LEU A 65 -7.68 -13.14 10.53
C LEU A 65 -7.21 -13.01 9.08
N ARG A 66 -7.46 -11.85 8.46
CA ARG A 66 -7.00 -11.55 7.11
C ARG A 66 -5.65 -10.83 7.19
N ILE A 67 -4.62 -11.42 6.59
CA ILE A 67 -3.26 -10.89 6.63
C ILE A 67 -2.70 -10.70 5.22
N ALA A 68 -1.64 -9.92 5.12
CA ALA A 68 -0.73 -9.95 3.99
C ALA A 68 0.69 -10.13 4.51
N VAL A 69 1.49 -10.86 3.76
CA VAL A 69 2.82 -11.27 4.21
C VAL A 69 3.88 -10.39 3.55
N ILE A 70 4.67 -9.72 4.38
CA ILE A 70 5.88 -9.03 3.92
C ILE A 70 7.01 -10.06 3.90
N VAL A 71 7.43 -10.47 2.72
CA VAL A 71 8.53 -11.43 2.50
C VAL A 71 9.85 -10.72 2.78
N ASP A 72 10.28 -10.80 4.04
CA ASP A 72 11.49 -10.22 4.60
C ASP A 72 12.62 -11.25 4.84
N GLY A 73 12.35 -12.54 4.55
CA GLY A 73 13.30 -13.64 4.60
C GLY A 73 13.53 -14.30 3.23
N ASP A 74 13.71 -15.62 3.24
CA ASP A 74 13.88 -16.44 2.04
C ASP A 74 12.52 -16.74 1.37
N PRO A 75 12.27 -16.26 0.13
CA PRO A 75 11.01 -16.50 -0.58
C PRO A 75 10.64 -17.98 -0.72
N ALA A 76 11.63 -18.89 -0.76
CA ALA A 76 11.39 -20.33 -0.90
C ALA A 76 10.60 -20.93 0.27
N THR A 77 10.68 -20.32 1.45
CA THR A 77 10.04 -20.81 2.67
C THR A 77 8.66 -20.20 2.93
N VAL A 78 8.24 -19.21 2.12
CA VAL A 78 6.99 -18.46 2.37
C VAL A 78 5.76 -19.34 2.28
N LEU A 79 5.69 -20.22 1.28
CA LEU A 79 4.51 -21.05 1.06
C LEU A 79 4.33 -22.08 2.18
N ASP A 80 5.41 -22.75 2.58
CA ASP A 80 5.42 -23.67 3.73
C ASP A 80 5.01 -22.96 5.03
N ALA A 81 5.55 -21.75 5.27
CA ALA A 81 5.20 -20.94 6.43
C ALA A 81 3.72 -20.52 6.43
N VAL A 82 3.14 -20.29 5.25
CA VAL A 82 1.71 -19.97 5.09
C VAL A 82 0.84 -21.21 5.24
N GLU A 83 1.26 -22.36 4.73
CA GLU A 83 0.53 -23.64 4.87
C GLU A 83 0.50 -24.10 6.33
N ALA A 84 1.57 -23.84 7.09
CA ALA A 84 1.61 -24.09 8.53
C ALA A 84 0.65 -23.20 9.33
N LEU A 85 0.09 -22.13 8.74
CA LEU A 85 -0.93 -21.33 9.39
C LEU A 85 -2.24 -22.12 9.44
N GLY A 86 -2.91 -22.09 10.60
CA GLY A 86 -4.21 -22.71 10.74
C GLY A 86 -5.28 -22.09 9.84
N PRO A 87 -6.43 -22.78 9.64
CA PRO A 87 -7.50 -22.36 8.72
C PRO A 87 -8.16 -21.02 9.07
N GLN A 88 -7.85 -20.46 10.24
CA GLN A 88 -8.33 -19.16 10.68
C GLN A 88 -7.62 -18.01 9.95
N VAL A 89 -6.44 -18.23 9.34
CA VAL A 89 -5.69 -17.19 8.66
C VAL A 89 -5.97 -17.21 7.16
N THR A 90 -6.33 -16.06 6.62
CA THR A 90 -6.45 -15.86 5.17
C THR A 90 -5.36 -14.91 4.70
N VAL A 91 -4.42 -15.43 3.91
CA VAL A 91 -3.40 -14.60 3.25
C VAL A 91 -4.01 -13.97 2.00
N ALA A 92 -4.11 -12.65 2.00
CA ALA A 92 -4.67 -11.84 0.93
C ALA A 92 -3.67 -11.63 -0.21
N HIS A 93 -2.41 -11.30 0.12
CA HIS A 93 -1.33 -11.02 -0.83
C HIS A 93 0.05 -11.11 -0.19
N TYR A 94 1.08 -11.06 -1.03
CA TYR A 94 2.47 -10.97 -0.63
C TYR A 94 3.05 -9.60 -1.01
N GLU A 95 4.01 -9.09 -0.24
CA GLU A 95 4.79 -7.92 -0.62
C GLU A 95 6.27 -8.16 -0.36
N SER A 96 7.15 -7.64 -1.21
CA SER A 96 8.58 -7.84 -0.99
C SER A 96 9.42 -6.83 -1.75
N ARG A 97 10.63 -6.56 -1.24
CA ARG A 97 11.69 -5.80 -1.93
C ARG A 97 12.79 -6.70 -2.51
N ARG A 98 12.57 -8.02 -2.52
CA ARG A 98 13.50 -9.01 -3.07
C ARG A 98 13.55 -8.90 -4.61
N PRO A 99 14.61 -9.40 -5.25
CA PRO A 99 14.69 -9.43 -6.71
C PRO A 99 13.48 -10.11 -7.37
N LEU A 100 13.01 -9.56 -8.49
CA LEU A 100 11.80 -10.03 -9.17
C LEU A 100 11.90 -11.48 -9.64
N ASP A 101 13.07 -11.88 -10.14
CA ASP A 101 13.32 -13.24 -10.62
C ASP A 101 13.34 -14.26 -9.47
N ASP A 102 13.81 -13.86 -8.29
CA ASP A 102 13.77 -14.65 -7.05
C ASP A 102 12.31 -14.86 -6.61
N LEU A 103 11.54 -13.77 -6.54
CA LEU A 103 10.12 -13.83 -6.17
C LEU A 103 9.28 -14.66 -7.14
N ALA A 104 9.50 -14.51 -8.45
CA ALA A 104 8.74 -15.21 -9.49
C ALA A 104 8.97 -16.74 -9.49
N LYS A 105 10.08 -17.23 -8.92
CA LYS A 105 10.34 -18.67 -8.75
C LYS A 105 9.48 -19.29 -7.66
N HIS A 106 9.09 -18.51 -6.65
CA HIS A 106 8.55 -19.03 -5.39
C HIS A 106 7.12 -18.59 -5.09
N LEU A 107 6.68 -17.44 -5.60
CA LEU A 107 5.36 -16.88 -5.29
C LEU A 107 4.42 -16.97 -6.49
N ALA A 108 3.26 -17.59 -6.28
CA ALA A 108 2.19 -17.70 -7.26
C ALA A 108 0.81 -17.79 -6.58
N GLY A 109 -0.27 -17.71 -7.37
CA GLY A 109 -1.64 -17.97 -6.90
C GLY A 109 -2.29 -16.87 -6.05
N LYS A 110 -1.53 -15.84 -5.64
CA LYS A 110 -2.03 -14.64 -4.96
C LYS A 110 -1.37 -13.40 -5.55
N PRO A 111 -1.98 -12.20 -5.40
CA PRO A 111 -1.32 -10.96 -5.76
C PRO A 111 0.02 -10.80 -5.04
N VAL A 112 1.02 -10.31 -5.77
CA VAL A 112 2.34 -9.98 -5.24
C VAL A 112 2.61 -8.51 -5.56
N TYR A 113 2.97 -7.74 -4.53
CA TYR A 113 3.37 -6.35 -4.65
C TYR A 113 4.89 -6.25 -4.51
N ALA A 114 5.57 -6.04 -5.63
CA ALA A 114 7.01 -5.93 -5.66
C ALA A 114 7.44 -4.48 -5.41
N GLU A 115 8.12 -4.23 -4.30
CA GLU A 115 8.69 -2.94 -3.99
C GLU A 115 9.89 -2.68 -4.90
N ILE A 116 9.71 -1.73 -5.83
CA ILE A 116 10.70 -1.38 -6.84
C ILE A 116 10.99 0.13 -6.80
N PRO A 117 12.13 0.55 -7.37
CA PRO A 117 12.39 1.95 -7.68
C PRO A 117 11.30 2.55 -8.61
N LEU A 118 11.17 3.88 -8.64
CA LEU A 118 10.13 4.61 -9.40
C LEU A 118 10.44 4.68 -10.92
N GLU A 119 11.63 4.26 -11.31
CA GLU A 119 12.21 4.34 -12.64
C GLU A 119 11.44 3.47 -13.64
N GLU A 120 11.29 3.97 -14.87
CA GLU A 120 10.50 3.31 -15.90
C GLU A 120 11.01 1.90 -16.26
N ASP A 121 12.33 1.70 -16.27
CA ASP A 121 12.96 0.39 -16.51
C ASP A 121 12.59 -0.62 -15.42
N ALA A 122 12.50 -0.19 -14.16
CA ALA A 122 12.10 -1.05 -13.05
C ALA A 122 10.62 -1.45 -13.19
N ILE A 123 9.76 -0.52 -13.58
CA ILE A 123 8.34 -0.77 -13.84
C ILE A 123 8.18 -1.75 -15.01
N GLU A 124 8.96 -1.58 -16.07
CA GLU A 124 8.96 -2.48 -17.23
C GLU A 124 9.37 -3.91 -16.86
N ALA A 125 10.38 -4.06 -16.01
CA ALA A 125 10.83 -5.36 -15.52
C ALA A 125 9.76 -6.11 -14.70
N VAL A 126 8.83 -5.39 -14.03
CA VAL A 126 7.74 -6.01 -13.27
C VAL A 126 6.68 -6.62 -14.19
N ARG A 127 6.37 -6.00 -15.33
CA ARG A 127 5.28 -6.42 -16.23
C ARG A 127 5.27 -7.93 -16.57
N PRO A 128 6.38 -8.57 -17.01
CA PRO A 128 6.36 -9.99 -17.38
C PRO A 128 6.12 -10.94 -16.20
N THR A 129 6.28 -10.48 -14.94
CA THR A 129 6.06 -11.32 -13.75
C THR A 129 4.58 -11.46 -13.37
N GLY A 130 3.71 -10.55 -13.87
CA GLY A 130 2.32 -10.44 -13.42
C GLY A 130 2.17 -9.82 -12.02
N PHE A 131 3.26 -9.39 -11.38
CA PHE A 131 3.23 -8.69 -10.10
C PHE A 131 2.76 -7.24 -10.27
N THR A 132 2.38 -6.62 -9.15
CA THR A 132 2.03 -5.21 -9.08
C THR A 132 3.21 -4.39 -8.55
N PRO A 133 3.66 -3.34 -9.23
CA PRO A 133 4.71 -2.47 -8.71
C PRO A 133 4.23 -1.76 -7.45
N LYS A 134 5.13 -1.66 -6.48
CA LYS A 134 4.91 -0.99 -5.21
C LYS A 134 6.01 0.06 -5.02
N PHE A 135 5.64 1.30 -4.80
CA PHE A 135 6.60 2.40 -4.67
C PHE A 135 6.70 2.89 -3.24
N ARG A 136 7.92 3.15 -2.80
CA ARG A 136 8.19 3.76 -1.50
C ARG A 136 7.97 5.27 -1.57
N THR A 137 7.22 5.78 -0.59
CA THR A 137 6.91 7.22 -0.44
C THR A 137 7.29 7.78 0.92
N GLY A 138 8.11 7.04 1.68
CA GLY A 138 8.73 7.54 2.91
C GLY A 138 9.71 6.55 3.53
N GLY A 139 10.44 7.03 4.52
CA GLY A 139 11.39 6.24 5.31
C GLY A 139 12.18 7.09 6.28
N LEU A 140 13.41 6.67 6.60
CA LEU A 140 14.26 7.32 7.59
C LEU A 140 15.15 8.43 6.99
N THR A 141 15.26 8.49 5.67
CA THR A 141 16.14 9.41 4.94
C THR A 141 15.35 10.16 3.88
N ALA A 142 15.80 11.37 3.54
CA ALA A 142 15.08 12.28 2.65
C ALA A 142 14.87 11.72 1.23
N ASP A 143 15.81 10.91 0.74
CA ASP A 143 15.75 10.26 -0.57
C ASP A 143 14.61 9.23 -0.70
N LEU A 144 14.05 8.77 0.42
CA LEU A 144 12.90 7.86 0.44
C LEU A 144 11.55 8.59 0.29
N PHE A 145 11.57 9.92 0.17
CA PHE A 145 10.41 10.77 -0.06
C PHE A 145 10.47 11.34 -1.48
N PRO A 146 9.94 10.62 -2.49
CA PRO A 146 10.05 11.04 -3.87
C PRO A 146 9.33 12.36 -4.11
N ALA A 147 9.89 13.21 -4.96
CA ALA A 147 9.24 14.44 -5.39
C ALA A 147 7.91 14.16 -6.15
N PRO A 148 6.95 15.10 -6.16
CA PRO A 148 5.70 14.98 -6.91
C PRO A 148 5.88 14.55 -8.37
N GLU A 149 6.89 15.09 -9.05
CA GLU A 149 7.18 14.83 -10.46
C GLU A 149 7.63 13.38 -10.69
N ALA A 150 8.48 12.86 -9.81
CA ALA A 150 8.95 11.47 -9.88
C ALA A 150 7.80 10.48 -9.67
N LEU A 151 6.94 10.74 -8.67
CA LEU A 151 5.79 9.90 -8.40
C LEU A 151 4.73 9.99 -9.52
N ALA A 152 4.47 11.18 -10.06
CA ALA A 152 3.61 11.35 -11.22
C ALA A 152 4.13 10.57 -12.43
N ALA A 153 5.42 10.68 -12.74
CA ALA A 153 6.04 9.93 -13.84
C ALA A 153 5.85 8.41 -13.68
N ALA A 154 6.05 7.86 -12.48
CA ALA A 154 5.83 6.44 -12.18
C ALA A 154 4.35 6.03 -12.33
N MET A 155 3.40 6.86 -11.86
CA MET A 155 1.96 6.62 -12.05
C MET A 155 1.59 6.55 -13.53
N HIS A 156 2.09 7.49 -14.33
CA HIS A 156 1.88 7.51 -15.78
C HIS A 156 2.55 6.33 -16.48
N ALA A 157 3.76 5.93 -16.07
CA ALA A 157 4.45 4.76 -16.60
C ALA A 157 3.68 3.46 -16.35
N CYS A 158 3.09 3.29 -15.16
CA CYS A 158 2.17 2.20 -14.85
C CYS A 158 0.91 2.25 -15.74
N ARG A 159 0.28 3.43 -15.84
CA ARG A 159 -0.94 3.65 -16.62
C ARG A 159 -0.76 3.32 -18.12
N ARG A 160 0.34 3.77 -18.73
CA ARG A 160 0.69 3.47 -20.14
C ARG A 160 0.82 1.96 -20.39
N ARG A 161 1.24 1.21 -19.37
CA ARG A 161 1.42 -0.24 -19.42
C ARG A 161 0.17 -1.02 -18.98
N GLY A 162 -0.92 -0.33 -18.61
CA GLY A 162 -2.13 -0.95 -18.07
C GLY A 162 -1.90 -1.61 -16.70
N MET A 163 -0.89 -1.16 -15.96
CA MET A 163 -0.50 -1.71 -14.68
C MET A 163 -1.11 -0.93 -13.52
N ARG A 164 -1.48 -1.70 -12.50
CA ARG A 164 -1.85 -1.27 -11.16
C ARG A 164 -0.60 -0.80 -10.42
N PHE A 165 -0.75 -0.07 -9.32
CA PHE A 165 0.36 0.16 -8.39
C PHE A 165 -0.10 0.24 -6.94
N LYS A 166 0.83 0.05 -6.02
CA LYS A 166 0.64 0.26 -4.58
C LYS A 166 1.69 1.23 -4.05
N LEU A 167 1.39 1.97 -3.00
CA LEU A 167 2.37 2.81 -2.30
C LEU A 167 2.64 2.31 -0.89
N THR A 168 3.78 2.67 -0.33
CA THR A 168 4.17 2.29 1.04
C THR A 168 4.99 3.36 1.73
N ALA A 169 4.84 3.42 3.05
CA ALA A 169 5.48 4.38 3.95
C ALA A 169 5.16 5.87 3.64
N GLY A 170 5.24 6.72 4.67
CA GLY A 170 5.15 8.17 4.52
C GLY A 170 3.74 8.77 4.39
N LEU A 171 2.73 8.00 3.98
CA LEU A 171 1.34 8.45 3.75
C LEU A 171 0.50 8.55 5.03
N HIS A 172 1.01 9.19 6.08
CA HIS A 172 0.37 9.24 7.40
C HIS A 172 -0.69 10.34 7.56
N ARG A 173 -0.79 11.28 6.60
CA ARG A 173 -1.73 12.39 6.62
C ARG A 173 -2.57 12.43 5.34
N ALA A 174 -3.75 13.04 5.45
CA ALA A 174 -4.67 13.18 4.32
C ALA A 174 -4.09 14.05 3.21
N VAL A 175 -3.49 15.18 3.61
CA VAL A 175 -2.93 16.19 2.70
C VAL A 175 -1.41 16.21 2.83
N ARG A 176 -0.74 16.58 1.75
CA ARG A 176 0.69 16.86 1.69
C ARG A 176 1.09 17.80 2.83
N HIS A 177 2.25 17.55 3.43
CA HIS A 177 2.77 18.37 4.51
C HIS A 177 4.29 18.22 4.63
N ARG A 178 4.91 19.22 5.25
CA ARG A 178 6.29 19.11 5.73
C ARG A 178 6.29 18.63 7.18
N ASP A 179 7.03 17.59 7.48
CA ASP A 179 7.20 17.14 8.86
C ASP A 179 8.05 18.17 9.64
N PRO A 180 7.56 18.70 10.78
CA PRO A 180 8.25 19.78 11.49
C PRO A 180 9.53 19.32 12.22
N VAL A 181 9.72 18.00 12.43
CA VAL A 181 10.87 17.43 13.14
C VAL A 181 11.98 17.08 12.17
N THR A 182 11.67 16.35 11.10
CA THR A 182 12.64 15.90 10.11
C THR A 182 12.85 16.91 8.98
N GLY A 183 11.87 17.78 8.75
CA GLY A 183 11.84 18.70 7.63
C GLY A 183 11.54 18.03 6.29
N PHE A 184 11.19 16.73 6.27
CA PHE A 184 10.89 15.99 5.05
C PHE A 184 9.51 16.35 4.50
N GLU A 185 9.39 16.29 3.19
CA GLU A 185 8.16 16.58 2.47
C GLU A 185 7.38 15.27 2.25
N HIS A 186 6.19 15.17 2.84
CA HIS A 186 5.34 13.99 2.76
C HIS A 186 4.18 14.19 1.79
N HIS A 187 3.90 13.19 0.97
CA HIS A 187 2.65 13.10 0.23
C HIS A 187 1.47 12.87 1.17
N GLY A 188 0.29 13.40 0.80
CA GLY A 188 -0.98 13.06 1.43
C GLY A 188 -1.65 11.86 0.75
N PHE A 189 -2.32 10.98 1.50
CA PHE A 189 -3.04 9.87 0.88
C PHE A 189 -4.23 10.33 0.02
N VAL A 190 -4.82 11.50 0.31
CA VAL A 190 -5.87 12.10 -0.54
C VAL A 190 -5.25 12.72 -1.80
N ASN A 191 -4.07 13.35 -1.69
CA ASN A 191 -3.32 13.80 -2.87
C ASN A 191 -3.10 12.63 -3.84
N VAL A 192 -2.58 11.50 -3.33
CA VAL A 192 -2.36 10.29 -4.12
C VAL A 192 -3.66 9.78 -4.74
N LEU A 193 -4.76 9.70 -3.97
CA LEU A 193 -6.04 9.21 -4.47
C LEU A 193 -6.57 10.05 -5.64
N VAL A 194 -6.46 11.38 -5.52
CA VAL A 194 -6.89 12.31 -6.57
C VAL A 194 -5.93 12.30 -7.75
N ALA A 195 -4.62 12.21 -7.50
CA ALA A 195 -3.59 12.15 -8.54
C ALA A 195 -3.69 10.87 -9.37
N ALA A 196 -3.92 9.73 -8.74
CA ALA A 196 -4.12 8.45 -9.42
C ALA A 196 -5.32 8.50 -10.39
N ASP A 197 -6.35 9.27 -10.03
CA ASP A 197 -7.47 9.52 -10.92
C ASP A 197 -7.14 10.48 -12.06
N ALA A 198 -6.51 11.61 -11.73
CA ALA A 198 -6.09 12.62 -12.70
C ALA A 198 -5.11 12.05 -13.75
N ALA A 199 -4.31 11.05 -13.39
CA ALA A 199 -3.41 10.36 -14.31
C ALA A 199 -4.15 9.72 -15.51
N ALA A 200 -5.47 9.52 -15.43
CA ALA A 200 -6.28 9.09 -16.58
C ALA A 200 -6.32 10.11 -17.73
N GLU A 201 -6.05 11.38 -17.45
CA GLU A 201 -6.00 12.47 -18.44
C GLU A 201 -4.67 12.52 -19.21
N ASN A 202 -3.69 11.66 -18.86
CA ASN A 202 -2.35 11.59 -19.48
C ASN A 202 -1.56 12.92 -19.43
N ASP A 203 -1.75 13.70 -18.37
CA ASP A 203 -0.98 14.91 -18.07
C ASP A 203 -0.14 14.71 -16.78
N PRO A 204 1.17 14.43 -16.92
CA PRO A 204 2.09 14.26 -15.79
C PRO A 204 2.26 15.52 -14.94
N ASP A 205 2.27 16.70 -15.54
CA ASP A 205 2.50 17.96 -14.83
C ASP A 205 1.26 18.32 -13.98
N ALA A 206 0.06 18.14 -14.52
CA ALA A 206 -1.17 18.29 -13.74
C ALA A 206 -1.25 17.28 -12.58
N THR A 207 -0.79 16.05 -12.81
CA THR A 207 -0.74 15.01 -11.76
C THR A 207 0.26 15.37 -10.66
N ALA A 208 1.45 15.87 -11.04
CA ALA A 208 2.45 16.37 -10.10
C ALA A 208 1.92 17.57 -9.29
N ALA A 209 1.20 18.50 -9.93
CA ALA A 209 0.57 19.62 -9.23
C ALA A 209 -0.47 19.18 -8.18
N VAL A 210 -1.26 18.14 -8.46
CA VAL A 210 -2.17 17.54 -7.47
C VAL A 210 -1.40 16.91 -6.31
N LEU A 211 -0.31 16.19 -6.60
CA LEU A 211 0.56 15.61 -5.58
C LEU A 211 1.22 16.69 -4.70
N ALA A 212 1.58 17.83 -5.29
CA ALA A 212 2.20 18.98 -4.61
C ALA A 212 1.21 19.86 -3.82
N SER A 213 -0.11 19.70 -4.01
CA SER A 213 -1.11 20.58 -3.41
C SER A 213 -1.21 20.42 -1.89
N GLU A 214 -1.29 21.55 -1.18
CA GLU A 214 -1.63 21.62 0.24
C GLU A 214 -3.06 22.13 0.48
N ASP A 215 -3.83 22.38 -0.60
CA ASP A 215 -5.22 22.84 -0.53
C ASP A 215 -6.16 21.69 -0.19
N ALA A 216 -6.42 21.53 1.11
CA ALA A 216 -7.31 20.50 1.63
C ALA A 216 -8.75 20.61 1.11
N ALA A 217 -9.25 21.83 0.84
CA ALA A 217 -10.62 22.05 0.42
C ALA A 217 -10.83 21.60 -1.04
N ASP A 218 -9.90 21.98 -1.93
CA ASP A 218 -9.89 21.53 -3.32
C ASP A 218 -9.73 19.99 -3.38
N LEU A 219 -8.73 19.43 -2.70
CA LEU A 219 -8.50 17.98 -2.67
C LEU A 219 -9.73 17.20 -2.19
N ALA A 220 -10.41 17.67 -1.13
CA ALA A 220 -11.64 17.05 -0.65
C ALA A 220 -12.78 17.16 -1.67
N ALA A 221 -12.92 18.30 -2.37
CA ALA A 221 -13.92 18.48 -3.42
C ALA A 221 -13.65 17.56 -4.62
N ARG A 222 -12.39 17.36 -5.00
CA ARG A 222 -11.98 16.41 -6.05
C ARG A 222 -12.25 14.97 -5.62
N ALA A 223 -11.81 14.58 -4.44
CA ALA A 223 -12.00 13.23 -3.91
C ALA A 223 -13.47 12.83 -3.85
N LYS A 224 -14.37 13.74 -3.47
CA LYS A 224 -15.84 13.49 -3.43
C LYS A 224 -16.40 13.00 -4.77
N ARG A 225 -15.86 13.47 -5.91
CA ARG A 225 -16.28 13.03 -7.24
C ARG A 225 -15.87 11.59 -7.56
N LEU A 226 -14.90 11.05 -6.83
CA LEU A 226 -14.36 9.70 -7.02
C LEU A 226 -15.10 8.65 -6.18
N LEU A 227 -15.69 9.06 -5.05
CA LEU A 227 -16.18 8.16 -4.00
C LEU A 227 -17.18 7.10 -4.49
N GLY A 228 -18.00 7.45 -5.48
CA GLY A 228 -19.05 6.57 -6.01
C GLY A 228 -18.56 5.40 -6.87
N ARG A 229 -17.32 5.43 -7.35
CA ARG A 229 -16.75 4.36 -8.20
C ARG A 229 -15.70 3.55 -7.43
N PRO A 230 -15.58 2.24 -7.66
CA PRO A 230 -14.43 1.49 -7.16
C PRO A 230 -13.16 2.11 -7.76
N ARG A 231 -12.05 2.07 -7.00
CA ARG A 231 -10.74 2.33 -7.58
C ARG A 231 -10.58 1.34 -8.73
N ALA A 232 -10.26 1.85 -9.92
CA ALA A 232 -9.71 1.00 -10.96
C ALA A 232 -8.39 0.53 -10.38
N LEU A 233 -8.45 -0.61 -9.69
CA LEU A 233 -7.25 -1.25 -9.19
C LEU A 233 -6.29 -1.32 -10.38
#